data_AF-A0AAF3J5W1-F1
#
_entry.id   AF-A0AAF3J5W1-F1
#
_cell.length_a   1.000
_cell.length_b   1.000
_cell.length_c   1.000
_cell.angle_alpha   90.00
_cell.angle_beta   90.00
_cell.angle_gamma   90.00
#
_symmetry.space_group_name_H-M   'P 1'
#
loop_
_entity.id
_entity.type
_entity.pdbx_description
1 polymer ?
#
loop_
_entity_poly.entity_id
_entity_poly.type
_entity_poly.pdbx_seq_one_letter_code
_entity_poly.pdbx_strand_id
1 'polypeptide(L)'
;MRQYGVDCLNLYERLMAYFMWEWSKIQEDGADLENAYGPGMTGLINIGSSCYMNSVLQSFLLVPDFCNRFGGANALRTMHALPPADMYMDFNGQLARLVHAMLEGEYSLPDNPHNGIKPTQFKRIAGAGHPEFKTARQQDAEEYVRYLIEKITAKTPAGVSDPMLAFKFHKEERLQDLNTRKVRYTQNEETVLAIPVLKSSLHAIPDQEGRFSACFKECLANVFEPEQIEDRYLKSVTFKSFPDFLIVQLQKFTVDEATYQQKKLDIDLAVPDVLDLSQYRSLGGLQPGETPMEENEPIVVAAPKLDVDENIVAQLEGMGFSRNAALKAALDTKTQGLEAAAEWLMLRLDDPSINDPPVNPAGPVNVNPGSSVDNESVSMLEGFGFTKHQARFALHKFNFDANMAAEWLFMHIDEVPPEPAAEEKPVAHQETSTGVNQMRDGNGKYHLVGFISHMGSSPHSGHYVAHLLRGNRWVLYNDEKVAYSQNPPKQLAYLYLYRRQ
;
A
#
# COMPACT_ATOMS: atom_id res chain seq x y z
N MET A 1 -16.66 38.16 -6.77
CA MET A 1 -17.17 36.81 -6.48
C MET A 1 -18.57 36.48 -7.04
N ARG A 2 -19.38 37.44 -7.52
CA ARG A 2 -20.56 37.15 -8.37
C ARG A 2 -20.26 37.07 -9.88
N GLN A 3 -19.00 37.26 -10.26
CA GLN A 3 -18.60 37.46 -11.65
C GLN A 3 -18.28 36.16 -12.41
N TYR A 4 -18.32 35.00 -11.73
CA TYR A 4 -17.94 33.72 -12.33
C TYR A 4 -19.10 32.71 -12.48
N GLY A 5 -20.34 33.08 -12.17
CA GLY A 5 -21.51 32.23 -12.47
C GLY A 5 -21.54 30.83 -11.84
N VAL A 6 -20.58 30.48 -10.99
CA VAL A 6 -20.61 29.23 -10.21
C VAL A 6 -21.42 29.49 -8.95
N ASP A 7 -22.54 28.79 -8.85
CA ASP A 7 -23.45 28.85 -7.71
C ASP A 7 -22.83 28.06 -6.54
N CYS A 8 -21.79 28.63 -5.92
CA CYS A 8 -21.01 27.97 -4.86
C CYS A 8 -21.85 27.62 -3.62
N LEU A 9 -22.98 28.30 -3.40
CA LEU A 9 -23.94 27.99 -2.33
C LEU A 9 -24.62 26.65 -2.58
N ASN A 10 -25.08 26.41 -3.82
CA ASN A 10 -25.71 25.14 -4.21
C ASN A 10 -24.74 23.95 -4.15
N LEU A 11 -23.46 24.14 -4.50
CA LEU A 11 -22.47 23.06 -4.42
C LEU A 11 -22.12 22.70 -2.97
N TYR A 12 -21.97 23.69 -2.09
CA TYR A 12 -21.71 23.46 -0.67
C TYR A 12 -22.88 22.78 0.02
N GLU A 13 -24.11 23.23 -0.23
CA GLU A 13 -25.33 22.62 0.31
C GLU A 13 -25.48 21.17 -0.17
N ARG A 14 -25.20 20.88 -1.44
CA ARG A 14 -25.21 19.51 -1.99
C ARG A 14 -24.13 18.62 -1.38
N LEU A 15 -22.90 19.14 -1.22
CA LEU A 15 -21.82 18.41 -0.56
C LEU A 15 -22.19 18.10 0.88
N MET A 16 -22.68 19.08 1.65
CA MET A 16 -23.10 18.89 3.03
C MET A 16 -24.27 17.91 3.15
N ALA A 17 -25.27 17.99 2.26
CA ALA A 17 -26.38 17.03 2.21
C ALA A 17 -25.88 15.61 1.91
N TYR A 18 -24.92 15.45 1.01
CA TYR A 18 -24.29 14.16 0.73
C TYR A 18 -23.51 13.63 1.93
N PHE A 19 -22.69 14.46 2.58
CA PHE A 19 -21.99 14.05 3.80
C PHE A 19 -22.98 13.58 4.87
N MET A 20 -24.03 14.36 5.14
CA MET A 20 -25.05 13.97 6.11
C MET A 20 -25.75 12.66 5.72
N TRP A 21 -26.00 12.44 4.42
CA TRP A 21 -26.59 11.20 3.92
C TRP A 21 -25.65 10.00 4.05
N GLU A 22 -24.38 10.12 3.67
CA GLU A 22 -23.38 9.05 3.78
C GLU A 22 -23.20 8.65 5.25
N TRP A 23 -23.10 9.64 6.14
CA TRP A 23 -23.00 9.42 7.58
C TRP A 23 -24.23 8.71 8.14
N SER A 24 -25.43 9.22 7.83
CA SER A 24 -26.68 8.62 8.30
C SER A 24 -26.86 7.20 7.77
N LYS A 25 -26.55 6.95 6.50
CA LYS A 25 -26.65 5.61 5.91
C LYS A 25 -25.63 4.64 6.48
N ILE A 26 -24.39 5.08 6.72
CA ILE A 26 -23.33 4.22 7.25
C ILE A 26 -23.54 3.87 8.72
N GLN A 27 -24.04 4.81 9.52
CA GLN A 27 -24.31 4.59 10.95
C GLN A 27 -25.73 4.06 11.21
N GLU A 28 -26.54 3.93 10.15
CA GLU A 28 -27.98 3.65 10.21
C GLU A 28 -28.71 4.64 11.15
N ASP A 29 -28.32 5.92 11.09
CA ASP A 29 -28.93 6.98 11.91
C ASP A 29 -30.42 7.12 11.57
N GLY A 30 -31.25 7.08 12.61
CA GLY A 30 -32.71 7.05 12.50
C GLY A 30 -33.33 5.66 12.58
N ALA A 31 -32.52 4.60 12.53
CA ALA A 31 -32.95 3.28 12.98
C ALA A 31 -32.74 3.14 14.50
N ASP A 32 -33.74 2.62 15.20
CA ASP A 32 -33.59 2.22 16.61
C ASP A 32 -32.77 0.92 16.66
N LEU A 33 -31.44 1.05 16.55
CA LEU A 33 -30.53 -0.09 16.63
C LEU A 33 -30.45 -0.61 18.07
N GLU A 34 -30.59 -1.92 18.22
CA GLU A 34 -30.39 -2.61 19.49
C GLU A 34 -28.89 -2.63 19.85
N ASN A 35 -28.53 -2.13 21.04
CA ASN A 35 -27.16 -2.23 21.54
C ASN A 35 -26.72 -3.69 21.67
N ALA A 36 -25.50 -4.00 21.24
CA ALA A 36 -24.93 -5.33 21.35
C ALA A 36 -23.93 -5.38 22.52
N TYR A 37 -24.05 -6.42 23.34
CA TYR A 37 -23.25 -6.62 24.55
C TYR A 37 -22.60 -8.01 24.59
N GLY A 38 -21.58 -8.16 25.41
CA GLY A 38 -20.94 -9.44 25.74
C GLY A 38 -19.58 -9.68 25.07
N PRO A 39 -19.07 -10.92 25.14
CA PRO A 39 -17.78 -11.32 24.59
C PRO A 39 -17.58 -10.94 23.12
N GLY A 40 -16.50 -10.22 22.81
CA GLY A 40 -16.21 -9.74 21.45
C GLY A 40 -17.10 -8.60 20.95
N MET A 41 -17.96 -8.05 21.82
CA MET A 41 -18.83 -6.89 21.55
C MET A 41 -18.40 -5.65 22.35
N THR A 42 -17.14 -5.59 22.77
CA THR A 42 -16.60 -4.45 23.52
C THR A 42 -16.24 -3.30 22.59
N GLY A 43 -16.82 -2.12 22.81
CA GLY A 43 -16.48 -0.90 22.08
C GLY A 43 -15.07 -0.38 22.41
N LEU A 44 -14.47 0.35 21.47
CA LEU A 44 -13.18 1.03 21.67
C LEU A 44 -13.39 2.54 21.68
N ILE A 45 -13.15 3.17 22.82
CA ILE A 45 -13.36 4.60 23.00
C ILE A 45 -12.37 5.37 22.12
N ASN A 46 -12.88 6.35 21.37
CA ASN A 46 -12.07 7.20 20.51
C ASN A 46 -11.10 8.04 21.36
N ILE A 47 -9.81 7.97 21.05
CA ILE A 47 -8.73 8.68 21.78
C ILE A 47 -8.10 9.79 20.93
N GLY A 48 -8.93 10.42 20.09
CA GLY A 48 -8.50 11.42 19.11
C GLY A 48 -8.08 10.74 17.81
N SER A 49 -8.96 10.82 16.81
CA SER A 49 -8.72 10.34 15.44
C SER A 49 -8.32 8.86 15.37
N SER A 50 -8.77 8.02 16.31
CA SER A 50 -8.35 6.61 16.40
C SER A 50 -9.32 5.61 15.76
N CYS A 51 -10.36 6.08 15.07
CA CYS A 51 -11.41 5.24 14.50
C CYS A 51 -10.89 4.25 13.44
N TYR A 52 -9.84 4.60 12.69
CA TYR A 52 -9.16 3.70 11.76
C TYR A 52 -8.60 2.47 12.51
N MET A 53 -7.86 2.71 13.59
CA MET A 53 -7.27 1.66 14.44
C MET A 53 -8.36 0.83 15.11
N ASN A 54 -9.39 1.49 15.63
CA ASN A 54 -10.50 0.81 16.29
C ASN A 54 -11.21 -0.15 15.31
N SER A 55 -11.53 0.31 14.10
CA SER A 55 -12.19 -0.51 13.07
C SER A 55 -11.33 -1.70 12.62
N VAL A 56 -10.01 -1.50 12.46
CA VAL A 56 -9.07 -2.57 12.11
C VAL A 56 -8.95 -3.62 13.21
N LEU A 57 -8.77 -3.19 14.47
CA LEU A 57 -8.67 -4.10 15.61
C LEU A 57 -9.95 -4.93 15.79
N GLN A 58 -11.13 -4.32 15.66
CA GLN A 58 -12.40 -5.04 15.71
C GLN A 58 -12.49 -6.09 14.60
N SER A 59 -12.07 -5.74 13.38
CA SER A 59 -12.08 -6.65 12.24
C SER A 59 -11.15 -7.85 12.44
N PHE A 60 -9.99 -7.67 13.08
CA PHE A 60 -9.05 -8.76 13.38
C PHE A 60 -9.63 -9.77 14.38
N LEU A 61 -10.63 -9.40 15.19
CA LEU A 61 -11.32 -10.35 16.07
C LEU A 61 -12.18 -11.39 15.33
N LEU A 62 -12.32 -11.29 14.00
CA LEU A 62 -12.91 -12.35 13.19
C LEU A 62 -11.92 -13.46 12.85
N VAL A 63 -10.62 -13.24 13.07
CA VAL A 63 -9.56 -14.20 12.75
C VAL A 63 -9.24 -15.07 13.96
N PRO A 64 -9.50 -16.39 13.90
CA PRO A 64 -9.28 -17.28 15.03
C PRO A 64 -7.82 -17.31 15.48
N ASP A 65 -6.85 -17.29 14.57
CA ASP A 65 -5.43 -17.28 14.88
C ASP A 65 -5.02 -16.08 15.73
N PHE A 66 -5.52 -14.89 15.37
CA PHE A 66 -5.30 -13.65 16.11
C PHE A 66 -5.93 -13.72 17.51
N CYS A 67 -7.19 -14.14 17.60
CA CYS A 67 -7.90 -14.32 18.87
C CYS A 67 -7.25 -15.40 19.76
N ASN A 68 -6.77 -16.49 19.17
CA ASN A 68 -6.11 -17.57 19.90
C ASN A 68 -4.76 -17.13 20.43
N ARG A 69 -4.02 -16.27 19.71
CA ARG A 69 -2.71 -15.76 20.15
C ARG A 69 -2.84 -14.71 21.25
N PHE A 70 -3.75 -13.75 21.08
CA PHE A 70 -3.86 -12.57 21.92
C PHE A 70 -5.09 -12.56 22.84
N GLY A 71 -5.89 -13.63 22.86
CA GLY A 71 -7.03 -13.82 23.74
C GLY A 71 -6.86 -14.97 24.74
N GLY A 72 -7.81 -15.06 25.69
CA GLY A 72 -7.91 -16.13 26.70
C GLY A 72 -6.59 -16.49 27.39
N ALA A 73 -6.36 -17.79 27.60
CA ALA A 73 -5.20 -18.29 28.34
C ALA A 73 -3.84 -17.96 27.69
N ASN A 74 -3.78 -17.83 26.35
CA ASN A 74 -2.53 -17.50 25.65
C ASN A 74 -2.15 -16.03 25.83
N ALA A 75 -3.13 -15.13 25.90
CA ALA A 75 -2.92 -13.74 26.28
C ALA A 75 -2.30 -13.65 27.68
N LEU A 76 -2.93 -14.34 28.65
CA LEU A 76 -2.45 -14.38 30.03
C LEU A 76 -1.03 -14.93 30.11
N ARG A 77 -0.71 -16.02 29.41
CA ARG A 77 0.67 -16.55 29.32
C ARG A 77 1.65 -15.52 28.77
N THR A 78 1.28 -14.80 27.72
CA THR A 78 2.13 -13.75 27.13
C THR A 78 2.38 -12.63 28.13
N MET A 79 1.36 -12.19 28.87
CA MET A 79 1.50 -11.15 29.88
C MET A 79 2.29 -11.61 31.11
N HIS A 80 2.09 -12.85 31.57
CA HIS A 80 2.79 -13.39 32.75
C HIS A 80 4.25 -13.77 32.47
N ALA A 81 4.61 -14.02 31.21
CA ALA A 81 5.99 -14.27 30.82
C ALA A 81 6.88 -13.01 30.87
N LEU A 82 6.26 -11.82 30.87
CA LEU A 82 6.97 -10.55 30.90
C LEU A 82 7.21 -10.08 32.34
N PRO A 83 8.39 -9.52 32.66
CA PRO A 83 8.58 -8.80 33.91
C PRO A 83 7.56 -7.65 34.04
N PRO A 84 6.97 -7.40 35.22
CA PRO A 84 5.96 -6.35 35.39
C PRO A 84 6.42 -4.95 34.96
N ALA A 85 7.72 -4.65 35.07
CA ALA A 85 8.31 -3.39 34.63
C ALA A 85 8.29 -3.21 33.10
N ASP A 86 8.38 -4.30 32.34
CA ASP A 86 8.51 -4.28 30.88
C ASP A 86 7.16 -4.31 30.18
N MET A 87 6.13 -4.86 30.85
CA MET A 87 4.76 -4.98 30.32
C MET A 87 4.24 -3.67 29.73
N TYR A 88 4.59 -2.53 30.33
CA TYR A 88 4.15 -1.23 29.85
C TYR A 88 4.70 -0.90 28.46
N MET A 89 5.95 -1.26 28.14
CA MET A 89 6.58 -0.93 26.86
C MET A 89 6.56 -2.08 25.85
N ASP A 90 6.18 -3.30 26.27
CA ASP A 90 6.14 -4.46 25.40
C ASP A 90 4.92 -4.45 24.45
N PHE A 91 5.18 -4.66 23.15
CA PHE A 91 4.14 -4.68 22.13
C PHE A 91 3.18 -5.86 22.28
N ASN A 92 3.70 -7.07 22.45
CA ASN A 92 2.89 -8.28 22.54
C ASN A 92 2.05 -8.31 23.82
N GLY A 93 2.62 -7.86 24.94
CA GLY A 93 1.91 -7.69 26.20
C GLY A 93 0.77 -6.69 26.08
N GLN A 94 1.01 -5.50 25.51
CA GLN A 94 -0.04 -4.50 25.33
C GLN A 94 -1.14 -4.94 24.36
N LEU A 95 -0.78 -5.64 23.28
CA LEU A 95 -1.74 -6.20 22.33
C LEU A 95 -2.56 -7.32 22.97
N ALA A 96 -1.92 -8.26 23.67
CA ALA A 96 -2.59 -9.33 24.42
C ALA A 96 -3.55 -8.77 25.46
N ARG A 97 -3.14 -7.75 26.23
CA ARG A 97 -4.01 -7.09 27.22
C ARG A 97 -5.26 -6.49 26.58
N LEU A 98 -5.09 -5.79 25.47
CA LEU A 98 -6.19 -5.15 24.77
C LEU A 98 -7.16 -6.18 24.18
N VAL A 99 -6.65 -7.14 23.41
CA VAL A 99 -7.47 -8.15 22.72
C VAL A 99 -8.17 -9.07 23.72
N HIS A 100 -7.50 -9.47 24.80
CA HIS A 100 -8.13 -10.22 25.89
C HIS A 100 -9.32 -9.46 26.48
N ALA A 101 -9.15 -8.18 26.83
CA ALA A 101 -10.23 -7.36 27.36
C ALA A 101 -11.37 -7.14 26.34
N MET A 102 -11.08 -7.06 25.04
CA MET A 102 -12.09 -6.98 24.00
C MET A 102 -12.92 -8.27 23.90
N LEU A 103 -12.33 -9.44 24.19
CA LEU A 103 -12.95 -10.76 24.06
C LEU A 103 -13.71 -11.22 25.31
N GLU A 104 -13.30 -10.85 26.53
CA GLU A 104 -13.92 -11.33 27.79
C GLU A 104 -15.34 -10.79 28.03
N GLY A 105 -15.65 -9.59 27.52
CA GLY A 105 -16.99 -8.97 27.64
C GLY A 105 -17.26 -8.21 28.94
N GLU A 106 -16.29 -8.12 29.87
CA GLU A 106 -16.42 -7.35 31.12
C GLU A 106 -16.72 -5.86 30.90
N TYR A 107 -16.22 -5.32 29.79
CA TYR A 107 -16.43 -3.92 29.36
C TYR A 107 -17.57 -3.80 28.32
N SER A 108 -18.46 -4.78 28.27
CA SER A 108 -19.61 -4.82 27.36
C SER A 108 -20.81 -5.46 28.06
N LEU A 109 -21.34 -4.76 29.06
CA LEU A 109 -22.48 -5.21 29.86
C LEU A 109 -23.67 -4.26 29.72
N PRO A 110 -24.92 -4.77 29.72
CA PRO A 110 -26.09 -3.91 29.75
C PRO A 110 -26.09 -3.03 31.01
N ASP A 111 -26.52 -1.78 30.86
CA ASP A 111 -26.63 -0.78 31.94
C ASP A 111 -25.33 -0.47 32.72
N ASN A 112 -24.16 -0.81 32.17
CA ASN A 112 -22.87 -0.51 32.79
C ASN A 112 -22.31 0.86 32.31
N PRO A 113 -22.05 1.81 33.24
CA PRO A 113 -21.47 3.11 32.89
C PRO A 113 -19.99 3.04 32.46
N HIS A 114 -19.33 1.90 32.66
CA HIS A 114 -17.92 1.67 32.36
C HIS A 114 -17.70 0.77 31.16
N ASN A 115 -18.64 0.78 30.20
CA ASN A 115 -18.45 0.09 28.93
C ASN A 115 -17.38 0.76 28.06
N GLY A 116 -16.73 -0.08 27.25
CA GLY A 116 -15.71 0.31 26.31
C GLY A 116 -14.30 0.40 26.89
N ILE A 117 -13.31 0.26 26.02
CA ILE A 117 -11.89 0.26 26.39
C ILE A 117 -11.20 1.45 25.73
N LYS A 118 -10.31 2.13 26.46
CA LYS A 118 -9.42 3.16 25.91
C LYS A 118 -8.07 2.54 25.49
N PRO A 119 -7.78 2.35 24.20
CA PRO A 119 -6.55 1.71 23.74
C PRO A 119 -5.33 2.65 23.74
N THR A 120 -5.24 3.61 24.68
CA THR A 120 -4.21 4.66 24.68
C THR A 120 -2.80 4.11 24.73
N GLN A 121 -2.56 3.16 25.63
CA GLN A 121 -1.25 2.55 25.79
C GLN A 121 -0.85 1.74 24.56
N PHE A 122 -1.80 0.96 24.01
CA PHE A 122 -1.57 0.20 22.80
C PHE A 122 -1.27 1.14 21.63
N LYS A 123 -2.07 2.18 21.38
CA LYS A 123 -1.82 3.18 20.31
C LYS A 123 -0.40 3.72 20.38
N ARG A 124 0.08 4.06 21.57
CA ARG A 124 1.44 4.60 21.75
C ARG A 124 2.52 3.59 21.35
N ILE A 125 2.44 2.34 21.81
CA ILE A 125 3.44 1.31 21.50
C ILE A 125 3.31 0.83 20.05
N ALA A 126 2.07 0.68 19.59
CA ALA A 126 1.75 0.33 18.21
C ALA A 126 2.24 1.41 17.25
N GLY A 127 2.15 2.71 17.55
CA GLY A 127 2.66 3.79 16.70
C GLY A 127 4.14 4.14 16.90
N ALA A 128 4.78 3.64 17.96
CA ALA A 128 6.17 4.00 18.29
C ALA A 128 7.12 3.69 17.12
N GLY A 129 7.93 4.70 16.75
CA GLY A 129 8.87 4.64 15.63
C GLY A 129 8.28 4.99 14.27
N HIS A 130 6.96 4.96 14.08
CA HIS A 130 6.33 5.26 12.80
C HIS A 130 6.05 6.76 12.65
N PRO A 131 6.40 7.42 11.52
CA PRO A 131 6.20 8.86 11.34
C PRO A 131 4.73 9.28 11.47
N GLU A 132 3.81 8.52 10.88
CA GLU A 132 2.37 8.83 10.87
C GLU A 132 1.61 8.28 12.09
N PHE A 133 1.65 6.97 12.34
CA PHE A 133 0.88 6.33 13.42
C PHE A 133 1.29 6.72 14.85
N LYS A 134 2.46 7.35 15.06
CA LYS A 134 2.79 7.94 16.38
C LYS A 134 1.97 9.20 16.69
N THR A 135 1.40 9.84 15.67
CA THR A 135 0.71 11.12 15.81
C THR A 135 -0.75 10.93 16.27
N ALA A 136 -1.40 12.05 16.60
CA ALA A 136 -2.83 12.09 16.88
C ALA A 136 -3.68 12.45 15.64
N ARG A 137 -3.09 12.41 14.43
CA ARG A 137 -3.78 12.70 13.18
C ARG A 137 -4.67 11.53 12.74
N GLN A 138 -5.62 11.82 11.86
CA GLN A 138 -6.37 10.81 11.14
C GLN A 138 -5.46 10.12 10.14
N GLN A 139 -5.69 8.82 9.91
CA GLN A 139 -4.86 7.98 9.07
C GLN A 139 -5.73 7.01 8.27
N ASP A 140 -5.17 6.45 7.21
CA ASP A 140 -5.86 5.48 6.37
C ASP A 140 -5.96 4.10 7.04
N ALA A 141 -7.12 3.45 6.93
CA ALA A 141 -7.34 2.14 7.55
C ALA A 141 -6.58 1.02 6.84
N GLU A 142 -6.37 1.09 5.52
CA GLU A 142 -5.64 0.08 4.76
C GLU A 142 -4.15 0.12 5.09
N GLU A 143 -3.57 1.32 5.13
CA GLU A 143 -2.17 1.51 5.54
C GLU A 143 -1.95 0.95 6.94
N TYR A 144 -2.89 1.20 7.87
CA TYR A 144 -2.82 0.65 9.22
C TYR A 144 -2.98 -0.88 9.28
N VAL A 145 -3.79 -1.48 8.39
CA VAL A 145 -3.89 -2.95 8.27
C VAL A 145 -2.54 -3.55 7.90
N ARG A 146 -1.88 -3.05 6.85
CA ARG A 146 -0.57 -3.55 6.41
C ARG A 146 0.47 -3.39 7.52
N TYR A 147 0.54 -2.17 8.06
CA TYR A 147 1.44 -1.83 9.16
C TYR A 147 1.27 -2.76 10.37
N LEU A 148 0.03 -3.01 10.80
CA LEU A 148 -0.24 -3.83 11.96
C LEU A 148 0.06 -5.31 11.70
N ILE A 149 -0.27 -5.83 10.51
CA ILE A 149 0.09 -7.19 10.09
C ILE A 149 1.61 -7.40 10.13
N GLU A 150 2.36 -6.50 9.50
CA GLU A 150 3.83 -6.55 9.46
C GLU A 150 4.41 -6.43 10.87
N LYS A 151 3.90 -5.50 11.69
CA LYS A 151 4.39 -5.30 13.05
C LYS A 151 4.12 -6.51 13.95
N ILE A 152 2.96 -7.16 13.84
CA ILE A 152 2.66 -8.39 14.57
C ILE A 152 3.55 -9.53 14.09
N THR A 153 3.74 -9.67 12.78
CA THR A 153 4.65 -10.67 12.18
C THR A 153 6.06 -10.50 12.77
N ALA A 154 6.62 -9.30 12.68
CA ALA A 154 7.97 -8.99 13.13
C ALA A 154 8.15 -9.13 14.65
N LYS A 155 7.09 -8.99 15.43
CA LYS A 155 7.10 -9.18 16.90
C LYS A 155 6.70 -10.59 17.33
N THR A 156 6.37 -11.50 16.40
CA THR A 156 6.10 -12.89 16.74
C THR A 156 7.42 -13.62 17.05
N PRO A 157 7.57 -14.24 18.24
CA PRO A 157 8.81 -14.93 18.59
C PRO A 157 9.10 -16.13 17.67
N ALA A 158 10.39 -16.42 17.48
CA ALA A 158 10.81 -17.61 16.73
C ALA A 158 10.21 -18.89 17.34
N GLY A 159 9.70 -19.78 16.48
CA GLY A 159 9.04 -21.04 16.88
C GLY A 159 7.57 -20.88 17.29
N VAL A 160 7.03 -19.66 17.32
CA VAL A 160 5.59 -19.40 17.44
C VAL A 160 5.00 -19.18 16.05
N SER A 161 3.86 -19.80 15.75
CA SER A 161 3.16 -19.58 14.49
C SER A 161 2.67 -18.13 14.40
N ASP A 162 2.98 -17.47 13.28
CA ASP A 162 2.55 -16.11 13.02
C ASP A 162 1.02 -16.04 12.88
N PRO A 163 0.31 -15.34 13.80
CA PRO A 163 -1.15 -15.26 13.77
C PRO A 163 -1.68 -14.51 12.55
N MET A 164 -0.81 -13.79 11.82
CA MET A 164 -1.19 -13.03 10.63
C MET A 164 -1.05 -13.82 9.32
N LEU A 165 -0.52 -15.05 9.36
CA LEU A 165 -0.48 -15.94 8.18
C LEU A 165 -1.85 -16.20 7.56
N ALA A 166 -2.92 -16.06 8.35
CA ALA A 166 -4.29 -16.18 7.86
C ALA A 166 -4.64 -15.14 6.78
N PHE A 167 -3.95 -14.00 6.73
CA PHE A 167 -4.17 -12.91 5.76
C PHE A 167 -3.20 -12.93 4.57
N LYS A 168 -2.03 -13.54 4.73
CA LYS A 168 -0.96 -13.49 3.75
C LYS A 168 -1.22 -14.44 2.60
N PHE A 169 -0.88 -14.01 1.40
CA PHE A 169 -0.98 -14.81 0.18
C PHE A 169 0.07 -14.39 -0.83
N HIS A 170 0.28 -15.23 -1.84
CA HIS A 170 1.20 -14.93 -2.94
C HIS A 170 0.42 -14.61 -4.20
N LYS A 171 0.78 -13.50 -4.85
CA LYS A 171 0.51 -13.27 -6.26
C LYS A 171 1.66 -13.85 -7.09
N GLU A 172 1.33 -14.36 -8.26
CA GLU A 172 2.30 -14.73 -9.28
C GLU A 172 2.11 -13.81 -10.48
N GLU A 173 3.16 -13.06 -10.78
CA GLU A 173 3.24 -12.20 -11.95
C GLU A 173 3.98 -12.96 -13.05
N ARG A 174 3.40 -12.97 -14.25
CA ARG A 174 4.00 -13.51 -15.46
C ARG A 174 4.22 -12.37 -16.43
N LEU A 175 5.49 -12.12 -16.76
CA LEU A 175 5.92 -11.18 -17.78
C LEU A 175 6.34 -11.95 -19.03
N GLN A 176 5.79 -11.60 -20.19
CA GLN A 176 6.16 -12.21 -21.47
C GLN A 176 6.68 -11.14 -22.42
N ASP A 177 7.87 -11.34 -22.99
CA ASP A 177 8.36 -10.53 -24.12
C ASP A 177 7.60 -10.97 -25.39
N LEU A 178 6.93 -10.02 -26.05
CA LEU A 178 6.10 -10.26 -27.23
C LEU A 178 6.93 -10.60 -28.47
N ASN A 179 8.20 -10.18 -28.52
CA ASN A 179 9.12 -10.43 -29.63
C ASN A 179 9.75 -11.81 -29.51
N THR A 180 10.30 -12.13 -28.34
CA THR A 180 11.04 -13.40 -28.13
C THR A 180 10.14 -14.53 -27.64
N ARG A 181 8.93 -14.21 -27.17
CA ARG A 181 8.00 -15.13 -26.49
C ARG A 181 8.54 -15.74 -25.20
N LYS A 182 9.71 -15.31 -24.72
CA LYS A 182 10.28 -15.74 -23.44
C LYS A 182 9.47 -15.16 -22.28
N VAL A 183 9.44 -15.88 -21.16
CA VAL A 183 8.63 -15.53 -19.99
C VAL A 183 9.46 -15.47 -18.71
N ARG A 184 9.06 -14.60 -17.79
CA ARG A 184 9.60 -14.50 -16.43
C ARG A 184 8.44 -14.56 -15.45
N TYR A 185 8.63 -15.32 -14.38
CA TYR A 185 7.67 -15.44 -13.28
C TYR A 185 8.26 -14.82 -12.03
N THR A 186 7.49 -13.96 -11.36
CA THR A 186 7.85 -13.35 -10.09
C THR A 186 6.74 -13.62 -9.09
N GLN A 187 7.11 -13.94 -7.85
CA GLN A 187 6.15 -14.18 -6.78
C GLN A 187 6.28 -13.07 -5.74
N ASN A 188 5.15 -12.46 -5.38
CA ASN A 188 5.09 -11.38 -4.41
C ASN A 188 4.14 -11.78 -3.28
N GLU A 189 4.60 -11.68 -2.03
CA GLU A 189 3.74 -11.81 -0.84
C GLU A 189 2.89 -10.55 -0.68
N GLU A 190 1.61 -10.72 -0.41
CA GLU A 190 0.60 -9.68 -0.27
C GLU A 190 -0.33 -9.98 0.91
N THR A 191 -0.92 -8.93 1.48
CA THR A 191 -1.90 -9.02 2.57
C THR A 191 -3.26 -8.45 2.19
N VAL A 192 -3.30 -7.54 1.22
CA VAL A 192 -4.50 -6.86 0.76
C VAL A 192 -4.58 -6.92 -0.76
N LEU A 193 -5.73 -7.36 -1.28
CA LEU A 193 -6.06 -7.27 -2.69
C LEU A 193 -6.63 -5.88 -2.97
N ALA A 194 -5.80 -4.99 -3.52
CA ALA A 194 -6.26 -3.70 -4.02
C ALA A 194 -6.95 -3.87 -5.39
N ILE A 195 -8.20 -3.42 -5.47
CA ILE A 195 -9.00 -3.41 -6.70
C ILE A 195 -9.06 -1.95 -7.21
N PRO A 196 -8.47 -1.67 -8.39
CA PRO A 196 -8.54 -0.35 -8.99
C PRO A 196 -9.96 -0.09 -9.50
N VAL A 197 -10.45 1.13 -9.27
CA VAL A 197 -11.70 1.61 -9.86
C VAL A 197 -11.35 2.47 -11.08
N LEU A 198 -11.32 1.84 -12.25
CA LEU A 198 -11.03 2.53 -13.51
C LEU A 198 -12.20 3.41 -13.94
N LYS A 199 -11.90 4.57 -14.56
CA LYS A 199 -12.92 5.48 -15.12
C LYS A 199 -13.86 4.78 -16.12
N SER A 200 -13.35 3.78 -16.84
CA SER A 200 -14.11 2.95 -17.79
C SER A 200 -15.17 2.07 -17.13
N SER A 201 -15.01 1.73 -15.85
CA SER A 201 -15.96 0.90 -15.08
C SER A 201 -17.01 1.75 -14.35
N LEU A 202 -17.02 3.07 -14.53
CA LEU A 202 -17.93 3.98 -13.84
C LEU A 202 -19.15 4.32 -14.71
N HIS A 203 -20.33 4.14 -14.15
CA HIS A 203 -21.61 4.54 -14.76
C HIS A 203 -22.27 5.62 -13.90
N ALA A 204 -22.52 6.80 -14.49
CA ALA A 204 -23.20 7.88 -13.79
C ALA A 204 -24.61 7.45 -13.38
N ILE A 205 -24.99 7.76 -12.13
CA ILE A 205 -26.33 7.46 -11.62
C ILE A 205 -27.28 8.57 -12.08
N PRO A 206 -28.42 8.25 -12.74
CA PRO A 206 -29.41 9.26 -13.13
C PRO A 206 -29.85 10.12 -11.95
N ASP A 207 -30.02 11.42 -12.19
CA ASP A 207 -30.48 12.42 -11.21
C ASP A 207 -29.57 12.59 -9.97
N GLN A 208 -28.34 12.04 -10.00
CA GLN A 208 -27.36 12.15 -8.91
C GLN A 208 -25.99 12.62 -9.44
N GLU A 209 -25.86 13.94 -9.55
CA GLU A 209 -24.65 14.57 -10.07
C GLU A 209 -23.40 14.23 -9.22
N GLY A 210 -22.37 13.70 -9.87
CA GLY A 210 -21.12 13.31 -9.22
C GLY A 210 -21.12 11.94 -8.53
N ARG A 211 -22.23 11.18 -8.62
CA ARG A 211 -22.32 9.80 -8.10
C ARG A 211 -22.22 8.78 -9.22
N PHE A 212 -21.47 7.72 -8.96
CA PHE A 212 -21.25 6.64 -9.92
C PHE A 212 -21.70 5.30 -9.35
N SER A 213 -22.04 4.39 -10.24
CA SER A 213 -22.20 2.97 -9.95
C SER A 213 -21.13 2.19 -10.71
N ALA A 214 -20.67 1.10 -10.14
CA ALA A 214 -19.74 0.19 -10.79
C ALA A 214 -20.12 -1.27 -10.48
N CYS A 215 -19.64 -2.19 -11.29
CA CYS A 215 -19.80 -3.63 -11.08
C CYS A 215 -18.56 -4.20 -10.39
N PHE A 216 -18.73 -4.84 -9.23
CA PHE A 216 -17.61 -5.41 -8.47
C PHE A 216 -16.81 -6.41 -9.30
N LYS A 217 -17.51 -7.25 -10.08
CA LYS A 217 -16.88 -8.28 -10.92
C LYS A 217 -16.04 -7.68 -12.05
N GLU A 218 -16.47 -6.56 -12.63
CA GLU A 218 -15.71 -5.87 -13.67
C GLU A 218 -14.47 -5.21 -13.06
N CYS A 219 -14.62 -4.49 -11.95
CA CYS A 219 -13.47 -3.91 -11.26
C CYS A 219 -12.45 -4.97 -10.83
N LEU A 220 -12.92 -6.12 -10.34
CA LEU A 220 -12.07 -7.25 -9.99
C LEU A 220 -11.36 -7.83 -11.22
N ALA A 221 -12.07 -7.97 -12.35
CA ALA A 221 -11.49 -8.50 -13.58
C ALA A 221 -10.31 -7.63 -14.06
N ASN A 222 -10.42 -6.30 -13.95
CA ASN A 222 -9.35 -5.36 -14.30
C ASN A 222 -8.02 -5.63 -13.58
N VAL A 223 -8.04 -6.26 -12.39
CA VAL A 223 -6.81 -6.64 -11.65
C VAL A 223 -6.03 -7.74 -12.38
N PHE A 224 -6.74 -8.63 -13.08
CA PHE A 224 -6.19 -9.84 -13.70
C PHE A 224 -6.15 -9.75 -15.22
N GLU A 225 -6.66 -8.65 -15.80
CA GLU A 225 -6.51 -8.38 -17.23
C GLU A 225 -5.02 -8.21 -17.58
N PRO A 226 -4.54 -8.87 -18.64
CA PRO A 226 -3.17 -8.68 -19.10
C PRO A 226 -2.90 -7.23 -19.50
N GLU A 227 -1.87 -6.64 -18.93
CA GLU A 227 -1.41 -5.27 -19.22
C GLU A 227 -0.25 -5.31 -20.20
N GLN A 228 -0.32 -4.48 -21.25
CA GLN A 228 0.77 -4.31 -22.21
C GLN A 228 1.67 -3.15 -21.76
N ILE A 229 2.97 -3.43 -21.61
CA ILE A 229 3.99 -2.48 -21.17
C ILE A 229 4.89 -2.18 -22.37
N GLU A 230 4.93 -0.89 -22.75
CA GLU A 230 5.79 -0.34 -23.83
C GLU A 230 5.74 -1.10 -25.17
N ASP A 231 4.58 -1.65 -25.53
CA ASP A 231 4.38 -2.47 -26.73
C ASP A 231 5.29 -3.69 -26.89
N ARG A 232 6.00 -4.06 -25.82
CA ARG A 232 6.99 -5.12 -25.82
C ARG A 232 6.67 -6.24 -24.85
N TYR A 233 6.12 -5.91 -23.69
CA TYR A 233 5.86 -6.92 -22.67
C TYR A 233 4.38 -7.05 -22.38
N LEU A 234 3.94 -8.27 -22.14
CA LEU A 234 2.62 -8.58 -21.63
C LEU A 234 2.77 -9.05 -20.18
N LYS A 235 2.30 -8.23 -19.24
CA LYS A 235 2.25 -8.55 -17.81
C LYS A 235 0.88 -9.13 -17.47
N SER A 236 0.87 -10.24 -16.75
CA SER A 236 -0.35 -10.87 -16.24
C SER A 236 -0.15 -11.25 -14.78
N VAL A 237 -1.20 -11.14 -13.99
CA VAL A 237 -1.17 -11.42 -12.56
C VAL A 237 -2.17 -12.53 -12.26
N THR A 238 -1.82 -13.42 -11.33
CA THR A 238 -2.68 -14.51 -10.86
C THR A 238 -2.44 -14.76 -9.36
N PHE A 239 -3.33 -15.50 -8.71
CA PHE A 239 -3.11 -15.98 -7.34
C PHE A 239 -2.28 -17.26 -7.34
N LYS A 240 -1.12 -17.24 -6.69
CA LYS A 240 -0.37 -18.47 -6.41
C LYS A 240 -0.98 -19.24 -5.24
N SER A 241 -1.41 -18.51 -4.22
CA SER A 241 -2.10 -19.05 -3.05
C SER A 241 -3.28 -18.16 -2.67
N PHE A 242 -4.25 -18.76 -1.99
CA PHE A 242 -5.41 -18.10 -1.43
C PHE A 242 -5.28 -18.05 0.10
N PRO A 243 -5.51 -16.90 0.77
CA PRO A 243 -5.45 -16.80 2.23
C PRO A 243 -6.71 -17.40 2.89
N ASP A 244 -6.68 -17.62 4.22
CA ASP A 244 -7.89 -17.98 4.99
C ASP A 244 -8.86 -16.79 5.06
N PHE A 245 -8.31 -15.59 5.20
CA PHE A 245 -9.02 -14.33 5.24
C PHE A 245 -8.45 -13.38 4.20
N LEU A 246 -9.25 -13.01 3.21
CA LEU A 246 -8.87 -12.07 2.16
C LEU A 246 -9.37 -10.68 2.51
N ILE A 247 -8.46 -9.72 2.65
CA ILE A 247 -8.79 -8.30 2.72
C ILE A 247 -8.81 -7.75 1.29
N VAL A 248 -9.91 -7.12 0.91
CA VAL A 248 -10.09 -6.47 -0.39
C VAL A 248 -10.25 -4.98 -0.16
N GLN A 249 -9.39 -4.17 -0.78
CA GLN A 249 -9.49 -2.72 -0.80
C GLN A 249 -10.08 -2.27 -2.14
N LEU A 250 -11.07 -1.38 -2.10
CA LEU A 250 -11.48 -0.65 -3.29
C LEU A 250 -10.74 0.68 -3.34
N GLN A 251 -9.97 0.92 -4.39
CA GLN A 251 -9.23 2.16 -4.59
C GLN A 251 -10.17 3.26 -5.07
N LYS A 252 -10.98 3.78 -4.13
CA LYS A 252 -11.96 4.84 -4.37
C LYS A 252 -11.36 6.24 -4.25
N PHE A 253 -10.05 6.38 -4.01
CA PHE A 253 -9.39 7.69 -3.97
C PHE A 253 -8.60 7.89 -5.27
N THR A 254 -8.87 8.98 -5.96
CA THR A 254 -8.17 9.38 -7.19
C THR A 254 -7.58 10.77 -7.02
N VAL A 255 -6.59 11.11 -7.84
CA VAL A 255 -6.14 12.50 -7.98
C VAL A 255 -6.98 13.16 -9.06
N ASP A 256 -7.48 14.36 -8.77
CA ASP A 256 -8.10 15.22 -9.77
C ASP A 256 -7.00 15.87 -10.62
N GLU A 257 -6.98 15.57 -11.92
CA GLU A 257 -5.91 15.99 -12.84
C GLU A 257 -5.83 17.52 -13.02
N ALA A 258 -6.92 18.25 -12.78
CA ALA A 258 -6.95 19.71 -12.95
C ALA A 258 -6.43 20.44 -11.70
N THR A 259 -6.73 19.92 -10.52
CA THR A 259 -6.41 20.57 -9.24
C THR A 259 -5.25 19.92 -8.50
N TYR A 260 -4.82 18.73 -8.92
CA TYR A 260 -3.87 17.85 -8.22
C TYR A 260 -4.29 17.55 -6.77
N GLN A 261 -5.58 17.68 -6.47
CA GLN A 261 -6.14 17.36 -5.16
C GLN A 261 -6.65 15.92 -5.15
N GLN A 262 -6.46 15.25 -4.01
CA GLN A 262 -7.07 13.94 -3.79
C GLN A 262 -8.59 14.09 -3.67
N LYS A 263 -9.31 13.25 -4.39
CA LYS A 263 -10.77 13.19 -4.40
C LYS A 263 -11.22 11.76 -4.16
N LYS A 264 -12.12 11.58 -3.18
CA LYS A 264 -12.88 10.34 -3.03
C LYS A 264 -13.95 10.24 -4.13
N LEU A 265 -13.93 9.14 -4.85
CA LEU A 265 -14.96 8.72 -5.78
C LEU A 265 -16.17 8.22 -4.99
N ASP A 266 -17.30 8.89 -5.19
CA ASP A 266 -18.58 8.44 -4.66
C ASP A 266 -19.16 7.36 -5.57
N ILE A 267 -18.95 6.10 -5.17
CA ILE A 267 -19.31 4.92 -5.94
C ILE A 267 -20.22 4.02 -5.12
N ASP A 268 -21.39 3.71 -5.67
CA ASP A 268 -22.25 2.62 -5.23
C ASP A 268 -21.80 1.33 -5.93
N LEU A 269 -21.31 0.36 -5.14
CA LEU A 269 -20.79 -0.91 -5.65
C LEU A 269 -21.61 -2.08 -5.12
N ALA A 270 -22.19 -2.87 -6.03
CA ALA A 270 -22.87 -4.11 -5.66
C ALA A 270 -21.83 -5.20 -5.33
N VAL A 271 -21.45 -5.29 -4.04
CA VAL A 271 -20.46 -6.26 -3.55
C VAL A 271 -21.13 -7.59 -3.22
N PRO A 272 -20.61 -8.72 -3.75
CA PRO A 272 -21.23 -10.02 -3.53
C PRO A 272 -20.94 -10.60 -2.15
N ASP A 273 -21.92 -11.28 -1.53
CA ASP A 273 -21.69 -12.01 -0.28
C ASP A 273 -20.84 -13.28 -0.48
N VAL A 274 -20.81 -13.82 -1.70
CA VAL A 274 -19.99 -14.97 -2.11
C VAL A 274 -19.06 -14.55 -3.23
N LEU A 275 -17.77 -14.71 -3.00
CA LEU A 275 -16.72 -14.35 -3.94
C LEU A 275 -15.98 -15.60 -4.40
N ASP A 276 -16.01 -15.89 -5.70
CA ASP A 276 -15.25 -17.00 -6.30
C ASP A 276 -14.10 -16.45 -7.15
N LEU A 277 -12.89 -16.66 -6.67
CA LEU A 277 -11.62 -16.27 -7.29
C LEU A 277 -10.91 -17.45 -7.95
N SER A 278 -11.52 -18.64 -7.97
CA SER A 278 -10.86 -19.87 -8.43
C SER A 278 -10.36 -19.76 -9.87
N GLN A 279 -11.01 -18.96 -10.70
CA GLN A 279 -10.61 -18.70 -12.09
C GLN A 279 -9.29 -17.91 -12.22
N TYR A 280 -8.89 -17.18 -11.18
CA TYR A 280 -7.67 -16.38 -11.15
C TYR A 280 -6.49 -17.12 -10.51
N ARG A 281 -6.64 -18.42 -10.21
CA ARG A 281 -5.56 -19.24 -9.68
C ARG A 281 -4.50 -19.50 -10.75
N SER A 282 -3.25 -19.34 -10.38
CA SER A 282 -2.11 -19.69 -11.22
C SER A 282 -2.06 -21.18 -11.50
N LEU A 283 -1.64 -21.54 -12.71
CA LEU A 283 -1.23 -22.91 -13.08
C LEU A 283 0.13 -23.30 -12.48
N GLY A 284 0.86 -22.34 -11.93
CA GLY A 284 2.03 -22.53 -11.12
C GLY A 284 3.35 -22.46 -11.90
N GLY A 285 3.94 -21.27 -11.94
CA GLY A 285 5.25 -21.04 -12.54
C GLY A 285 5.29 -21.32 -14.04
N LEU A 286 6.49 -21.63 -14.54
CA LEU A 286 6.76 -21.90 -15.96
C LEU A 286 5.91 -23.06 -16.48
N GLN A 287 5.14 -22.81 -17.55
CA GLN A 287 4.27 -23.81 -18.14
C GLN A 287 4.99 -24.66 -19.20
N PRO A 288 4.52 -25.91 -19.45
CA PRO A 288 5.06 -26.74 -20.51
C PRO A 288 4.99 -26.04 -21.88
N GLY A 289 6.13 -25.88 -22.54
CA GLY A 289 6.26 -25.21 -23.84
C GLY A 289 6.65 -23.74 -23.78
N GLU A 290 6.75 -23.15 -22.59
CA GLU A 290 7.31 -21.82 -22.41
C GLU A 290 8.84 -21.85 -22.28
N THR A 291 9.49 -20.80 -22.77
CA THR A 291 10.95 -20.63 -22.64
C THR A 291 11.22 -19.54 -21.61
N PRO A 292 12.06 -19.77 -20.60
CA PRO A 292 12.36 -18.76 -19.60
C PRO A 292 13.18 -17.60 -20.20
N MET A 293 12.93 -16.40 -19.70
CA MET A 293 13.75 -15.20 -19.91
C MET A 293 14.98 -15.26 -18.99
N GLU A 294 16.13 -14.74 -19.43
CA GLU A 294 17.35 -14.75 -18.62
C GLU A 294 17.19 -13.83 -17.40
N GLU A 295 17.67 -14.27 -16.22
CA GLU A 295 17.54 -13.52 -14.95
C GLU A 295 18.27 -12.17 -14.99
N ASN A 296 19.33 -12.07 -15.79
CA ASN A 296 20.17 -10.88 -15.95
C ASN A 296 19.86 -10.04 -17.20
N GLU A 297 18.80 -10.34 -17.96
CA GLU A 297 18.27 -9.36 -18.91
C GLU A 297 17.56 -8.29 -18.09
N PRO A 298 18.15 -7.08 -17.88
CA PRO A 298 17.38 -6.00 -17.31
C PRO A 298 16.11 -5.87 -18.14
N ILE A 299 14.97 -5.72 -17.46
CA ILE A 299 13.80 -5.13 -18.10
C ILE A 299 14.23 -3.70 -18.37
N VAL A 300 14.92 -3.49 -19.48
CA VAL A 300 15.17 -2.16 -20.01
C VAL A 300 13.79 -1.72 -20.46
N VAL A 301 13.09 -1.10 -19.52
CA VAL A 301 12.04 -0.11 -19.79
C VAL A 301 12.76 0.86 -20.71
N ALA A 302 12.55 0.69 -22.01
CA ALA A 302 13.28 1.46 -22.99
C ALA A 302 12.70 2.85 -22.88
N ALA A 303 13.35 3.70 -22.09
CA ALA A 303 13.08 5.13 -22.08
C ALA A 303 12.93 5.54 -23.55
N PRO A 304 11.82 6.22 -23.92
CA PRO A 304 11.55 6.53 -25.31
C PRO A 304 12.82 7.15 -25.90
N LYS A 305 13.38 6.51 -26.92
CA LYS A 305 14.54 7.07 -27.62
C LYS A 305 14.12 8.47 -28.07
N LEU A 306 14.71 9.49 -27.46
CA LEU A 306 14.50 10.87 -27.84
C LEU A 306 15.09 11.02 -29.24
N ASP A 307 14.21 11.19 -30.23
CA ASP A 307 14.56 11.34 -31.63
C ASP A 307 15.09 12.78 -31.84
N VAL A 308 16.34 13.01 -31.43
CA VAL A 308 17.01 14.30 -31.56
C VAL A 308 17.88 14.31 -32.81
N ASP A 309 17.68 15.31 -33.67
CA ASP A 309 18.54 15.52 -34.83
C ASP A 309 19.88 16.14 -34.39
N GLU A 310 20.89 15.28 -34.26
CA GLU A 310 22.28 15.66 -33.90
C GLU A 310 22.90 16.67 -34.87
N ASN A 311 22.41 16.81 -36.11
CA ASN A 311 22.92 17.83 -37.02
C ASN A 311 22.53 19.25 -36.58
N ILE A 312 21.31 19.40 -36.05
CA ILE A 312 20.83 20.69 -35.52
C ILE A 312 21.62 21.02 -34.24
N VAL A 313 21.85 20.03 -33.38
CA VAL A 313 22.63 20.19 -32.15
C VAL A 313 24.06 20.64 -32.47
N ALA A 314 24.76 19.96 -33.38
CA ALA A 314 26.13 20.30 -33.76
C ALA A 314 26.25 21.69 -34.41
N GLN A 315 25.24 22.12 -35.18
CA GLN A 315 25.21 23.46 -35.78
C GLN A 315 24.98 24.55 -34.74
N LEU A 316 24.09 24.33 -33.77
CA LEU A 316 23.86 25.28 -32.65
C LEU A 316 25.08 25.36 -31.72
N GLU A 317 25.76 24.24 -31.46
CA GLU A 317 27.05 24.24 -30.76
C GLU A 317 28.11 25.05 -31.54
N GLY A 318 28.14 24.90 -32.87
CA GLY A 318 29.00 25.70 -33.75
C GLY A 318 28.68 27.20 -33.74
N MET A 319 27.46 27.59 -33.39
CA MET A 319 27.04 28.99 -33.19
C MET A 319 27.40 29.52 -31.80
N GLY A 320 27.92 28.67 -30.90
CA GLY A 320 28.37 29.05 -29.56
C GLY A 320 27.38 28.77 -28.44
N PHE A 321 26.26 28.07 -28.70
CA PHE A 321 25.33 27.63 -27.66
C PHE A 321 25.84 26.38 -26.94
N SER A 322 25.48 26.20 -25.67
CA SER A 322 25.84 24.97 -24.95
C SER A 322 25.09 23.76 -25.52
N ARG A 323 25.70 22.57 -25.40
CA ARG A 323 25.08 21.31 -25.83
C ARG A 323 23.69 21.11 -25.23
N ASN A 324 23.53 21.41 -23.95
CA ASN A 324 22.28 21.22 -23.22
C ASN A 324 21.18 22.17 -23.73
N ALA A 325 21.55 23.42 -24.02
CA ALA A 325 20.64 24.38 -24.62
C ALA A 325 20.24 23.95 -26.04
N ALA A 326 21.19 23.49 -26.85
CA ALA A 326 20.96 22.97 -28.20
C ALA A 326 20.06 21.72 -28.20
N LEU A 327 20.26 20.80 -27.25
CA LEU A 327 19.41 19.62 -27.05
C LEU A 327 17.98 20.03 -26.67
N LYS A 328 17.81 20.95 -25.71
CA LYS A 328 16.49 21.46 -25.31
C LYS A 328 15.75 22.12 -26.47
N ALA A 329 16.46 22.93 -27.26
CA ALA A 329 15.91 23.60 -28.43
C ALA A 329 15.51 22.60 -29.52
N ALA A 330 16.35 21.61 -29.83
CA ALA A 330 16.07 20.57 -30.81
C ALA A 330 14.88 19.68 -30.38
N LEU A 331 14.76 19.41 -29.07
CA LEU A 331 13.66 18.64 -28.50
C LEU A 331 12.31 19.37 -28.55
N ASP A 332 12.28 20.64 -28.11
CA ASP A 332 11.02 21.39 -28.00
C ASP A 332 10.49 21.83 -29.38
N THR A 333 11.40 22.04 -30.34
CA THR A 333 11.05 22.40 -31.72
C THR A 333 10.71 21.21 -32.61
N LYS A 334 10.82 19.97 -32.11
CA LYS A 334 10.41 18.73 -32.82
C LYS A 334 10.87 18.69 -34.28
N THR A 335 12.17 18.93 -34.52
CA THR A 335 12.79 18.85 -35.86
C THR A 335 12.21 19.83 -36.89
N GLN A 336 11.68 20.99 -36.47
CA GLN A 336 11.25 22.08 -37.37
C GLN A 336 12.41 22.83 -38.08
N GLY A 337 13.65 22.34 -37.95
CA GLY A 337 14.85 22.88 -38.60
C GLY A 337 15.67 23.80 -37.70
N LEU A 338 16.89 24.12 -38.14
CA LEU A 338 17.87 24.93 -37.39
C LEU A 338 17.32 26.31 -37.00
N GLU A 339 16.59 26.96 -37.89
CA GLU A 339 16.11 28.34 -37.71
C GLU A 339 15.11 28.46 -36.54
N ALA A 340 14.18 27.51 -36.44
CA ALA A 340 13.23 27.44 -35.33
C ALA A 340 13.92 27.16 -33.99
N ALA A 341 14.93 26.28 -33.98
CA ALA A 341 15.71 25.96 -32.78
C ALA A 341 16.60 27.15 -32.33
N ALA A 342 17.16 27.89 -33.27
CA ALA A 342 17.92 29.11 -32.97
C ALA A 342 17.02 30.23 -32.43
N GLU A 343 15.83 30.42 -33.00
CA GLU A 343 14.84 31.39 -32.49
C GLU A 343 14.36 31.03 -31.08
N TRP A 344 14.09 29.74 -30.84
CA TRP A 344 13.71 29.22 -29.52
C TRP A 344 14.76 29.54 -28.44
N LEU A 345 16.05 29.41 -28.78
CA LEU A 345 17.17 29.72 -27.89
C LEU A 345 17.29 31.22 -27.64
N MET A 346 17.19 32.02 -28.69
CA MET A 346 17.31 33.48 -28.60
C MET A 346 16.22 34.08 -27.72
N LEU A 347 15.01 33.51 -27.74
CA LEU A 347 13.88 33.94 -26.89
C LEU A 347 14.01 33.51 -25.42
N ARG A 348 14.97 32.64 -25.08
CA ARG A 348 15.16 32.08 -23.73
C ARG A 348 16.58 32.28 -23.19
N LEU A 349 17.38 33.18 -23.78
CA LEU A 349 18.75 33.46 -23.33
C LEU A 349 18.85 33.89 -21.85
N ASP A 350 17.80 34.52 -21.33
CA ASP A 350 17.73 34.98 -19.94
C ASP A 350 17.20 33.90 -18.97
N ASP A 351 16.85 32.70 -19.46
CA ASP A 351 16.39 31.58 -18.63
C ASP A 351 17.59 30.95 -17.90
N PRO A 352 17.65 31.03 -16.55
CA PRO A 352 18.78 30.49 -15.79
C PRO A 352 18.93 28.97 -15.91
N SER A 353 17.88 28.26 -16.35
CA SER A 353 17.87 26.81 -16.54
C SER A 353 18.21 26.37 -17.97
N ILE A 354 18.45 27.29 -18.91
CA ILE A 354 18.65 26.96 -20.33
C ILE A 354 19.83 26.00 -20.57
N ASN A 355 20.87 26.09 -19.73
CA ASN A 355 22.08 25.26 -19.82
C ASN A 355 22.02 24.02 -18.92
N ASP A 356 20.99 23.86 -18.11
CA ASP A 356 20.81 22.65 -17.32
C ASP A 356 20.58 21.46 -18.25
N PRO A 357 21.02 20.25 -17.88
CA PRO A 357 20.69 19.06 -18.66
C PRO A 357 19.16 18.97 -18.86
N PRO A 358 18.68 18.60 -20.06
CA PRO A 358 17.25 18.37 -20.28
C PRO A 358 16.76 17.32 -19.27
N VAL A 359 15.59 17.55 -18.67
CA VAL A 359 15.02 16.66 -17.67
C VAL A 359 14.49 15.40 -18.37
N ASN A 360 15.39 14.45 -18.63
CA ASN A 360 15.22 13.03 -18.32
C ASN A 360 16.58 12.30 -18.37
N PRO A 361 16.78 11.25 -17.54
CA PRO A 361 18.09 10.80 -17.08
C PRO A 361 18.81 9.89 -18.08
N ALA A 362 20.14 9.88 -17.95
CA ALA A 362 21.08 8.91 -18.53
C ALA A 362 21.34 9.00 -20.04
N GLY A 363 22.24 9.90 -20.43
CA GLY A 363 23.14 9.64 -21.55
C GLY A 363 24.29 8.71 -21.10
N PRO A 364 24.86 7.87 -21.98
CA PRO A 364 25.91 6.93 -21.62
C PRO A 364 27.22 7.68 -21.35
N VAL A 365 27.72 7.60 -20.10
CA VAL A 365 29.06 8.06 -19.76
C VAL A 365 30.06 6.97 -20.15
N ASN A 366 30.95 7.29 -21.07
CA ASN A 366 32.04 6.43 -21.53
C ASN A 366 33.08 6.35 -20.41
N VAL A 367 33.20 5.21 -19.71
CA VAL A 367 34.14 5.05 -18.59
C VAL A 367 35.43 4.39 -19.08
N ASN A 368 36.53 5.15 -18.98
CA ASN A 368 37.89 4.60 -19.02
C ASN A 368 38.15 3.74 -17.76
N PRO A 369 38.60 2.47 -17.89
CA PRO A 369 38.90 1.64 -16.74
C PRO A 369 40.26 2.03 -16.15
N GLY A 370 40.28 2.76 -15.03
CA GLY A 370 41.56 3.09 -14.38
C GLY A 370 41.57 3.87 -13.05
N SER A 371 40.46 4.40 -12.52
CA SER A 371 40.49 5.12 -11.24
C SER A 371 40.20 4.20 -10.04
N SER A 372 41.04 4.29 -9.00
CA SER A 372 40.88 3.62 -7.71
C SER A 372 40.12 4.50 -6.71
N VAL A 373 39.35 3.90 -5.80
CA VAL A 373 38.62 4.60 -4.73
C VAL A 373 39.56 5.46 -3.86
N ASP A 374 39.27 6.75 -3.73
CA ASP A 374 39.96 7.63 -2.78
C ASP A 374 39.48 7.37 -1.33
N ASN A 375 40.42 7.33 -0.38
CA ASN A 375 40.13 7.00 1.02
C ASN A 375 39.39 8.14 1.75
N GLU A 376 39.48 9.39 1.29
CA GLU A 376 38.74 10.51 1.89
C GLU A 376 37.23 10.39 1.66
N SER A 377 36.80 10.00 0.46
CA SER A 377 35.39 9.78 0.12
C SER A 377 34.76 8.63 0.91
N VAL A 378 35.55 7.59 1.19
CA VAL A 378 35.12 6.47 2.05
C VAL A 378 34.92 6.94 3.49
N SER A 379 35.85 7.73 4.01
CA SER A 379 35.79 8.27 5.37
C SER A 379 34.59 9.21 5.58
N MET A 380 34.22 9.98 4.55
CA MET A 380 33.03 10.84 4.55
C MET A 380 31.73 10.01 4.66
N LEU A 381 31.64 8.90 3.92
CA LEU A 381 30.48 7.99 3.97
C LEU A 381 30.40 7.19 5.28
N GLU A 382 31.54 6.81 5.84
CA GLU A 382 31.61 6.24 7.19
C GLU A 382 31.11 7.25 8.24
N GLY A 383 31.37 8.55 8.03
CA GLY A 383 30.83 9.64 8.85
C GLY A 383 29.29 9.77 8.83
N PHE A 384 28.63 9.29 7.77
CA PHE A 384 27.16 9.19 7.68
C PHE A 384 26.60 7.90 8.31
N GLY A 385 27.45 7.03 8.83
CA GLY A 385 27.07 5.79 9.52
C GLY A 385 27.07 4.53 8.64
N PHE A 386 27.60 4.60 7.42
CA PHE A 386 27.74 3.44 6.53
C PHE A 386 29.03 2.64 6.81
N THR A 387 29.01 1.34 6.54
CA THR A 387 30.22 0.50 6.63
C THR A 387 31.18 0.80 5.48
N LYS A 388 32.46 0.48 5.67
CA LYS A 388 33.50 0.66 4.66
C LYS A 388 33.21 -0.08 3.35
N HIS A 389 32.58 -1.25 3.44
CA HIS A 389 32.16 -2.02 2.27
C HIS A 389 31.00 -1.36 1.52
N GLN A 390 29.97 -0.91 2.24
CA GLN A 390 28.86 -0.15 1.66
C GLN A 390 29.36 1.12 0.95
N ALA A 391 30.23 1.88 1.61
CA ALA A 391 30.83 3.08 1.03
C ALA A 391 31.59 2.78 -0.26
N ARG A 392 32.45 1.74 -0.28
CA ARG A 392 33.23 1.36 -1.47
C ARG A 392 32.36 0.80 -2.59
N PHE A 393 31.35 0.01 -2.26
CA PHE A 393 30.42 -0.55 -3.22
C PHE A 393 29.65 0.56 -3.94
N ALA A 394 29.09 1.50 -3.18
CA ALA A 394 28.38 2.65 -3.75
C ALA A 394 29.31 3.57 -4.54
N LEU A 395 30.51 3.88 -4.04
CA LEU A 395 31.48 4.69 -4.78
C LEU A 395 31.86 4.04 -6.11
N HIS A 396 32.03 2.72 -6.17
CA HIS A 396 32.27 2.03 -7.44
C HIS A 396 31.08 2.11 -8.40
N LYS A 397 29.85 2.10 -7.89
CA LYS A 397 28.62 2.23 -8.69
C LYS A 397 28.45 3.62 -9.29
N PHE A 398 28.90 4.66 -8.60
CA PHE A 398 28.76 6.07 -8.99
C PHE A 398 30.08 6.75 -9.38
N ASN A 399 31.03 5.98 -9.92
CA ASN A 399 32.30 6.50 -10.45
C ASN A 399 33.07 7.40 -9.47
N PHE A 400 33.07 7.01 -8.20
CA PHE A 400 33.73 7.64 -7.06
C PHE A 400 33.18 9.01 -6.63
N ASP A 401 31.96 9.36 -7.03
CA ASP A 401 31.25 10.54 -6.50
C ASP A 401 30.63 10.24 -5.12
N ALA A 402 31.16 10.87 -4.07
CA ALA A 402 30.74 10.66 -2.69
C ALA A 402 29.31 11.14 -2.40
N ASN A 403 28.83 12.20 -3.07
CA ASN A 403 27.51 12.74 -2.81
C ASN A 403 26.43 11.83 -3.40
N MET A 404 26.64 11.38 -4.64
CA MET A 404 25.72 10.43 -5.29
C MET A 404 25.74 9.06 -4.61
N ALA A 405 26.92 8.60 -4.16
CA ALA A 405 27.04 7.37 -3.40
C ALA A 405 26.30 7.45 -2.04
N ALA A 406 26.35 8.60 -1.35
CA ALA A 406 25.61 8.80 -0.10
C ALA A 406 24.10 8.76 -0.33
N GLU A 407 23.60 9.54 -1.29
CA GLU A 407 22.17 9.63 -1.59
C GLU A 407 21.59 8.28 -1.99
N TRP A 408 22.33 7.51 -2.81
CA TRP A 408 21.92 6.16 -3.18
C TRP A 408 21.93 5.19 -2.00
N LEU A 409 22.97 5.23 -1.15
CA LEU A 409 23.07 4.38 0.04
C LEU A 409 21.94 4.63 1.05
N PHE A 410 21.46 5.87 1.19
CA PHE A 410 20.32 6.17 2.05
C PHE A 410 19.01 5.51 1.58
N MET A 411 18.86 5.30 0.28
CA MET A 411 17.62 4.77 -0.30
C MET A 411 17.68 3.27 -0.65
N HIS A 412 18.89 2.72 -0.84
CA HIS A 412 19.09 1.37 -1.38
C HIS A 412 20.14 0.55 -0.59
N ILE A 413 20.22 0.77 0.73
CA ILE A 413 21.19 0.07 1.58
C ILE A 413 21.06 -1.46 1.52
N ASP A 414 19.84 -1.97 1.32
CA ASP A 414 19.53 -3.39 1.24
C ASP A 414 19.99 -4.05 -0.08
N GLU A 415 20.33 -3.26 -1.10
CA GLU A 415 20.89 -3.74 -2.36
C GLU A 415 22.42 -3.93 -2.30
N VAL A 416 23.06 -3.49 -1.22
CA VAL A 416 24.50 -3.71 -1.03
C VAL A 416 24.72 -5.16 -0.62
N PRO A 417 25.55 -5.93 -1.35
CA PRO A 417 25.88 -7.29 -0.96
C PRO A 417 26.43 -7.35 0.47
N PRO A 418 26.07 -8.37 1.25
CA PRO A 418 26.64 -8.55 2.58
C PRO A 418 28.16 -8.73 2.48
N GLU A 419 28.91 -8.13 3.41
CA GLU A 419 30.37 -8.24 3.46
C GLU A 419 30.82 -9.72 3.43
N PRO A 420 31.79 -10.10 2.57
CA PRO A 420 32.36 -11.44 2.62
C PRO A 420 33.04 -11.63 3.97
N ALA A 421 32.48 -12.52 4.80
CA ALA A 421 33.01 -12.85 6.11
C ALA A 421 34.45 -13.38 5.98
N ALA A 422 35.36 -12.81 6.75
CA ALA A 422 36.67 -13.41 6.99
C ALA A 422 36.47 -14.84 7.53
N GLU A 423 37.27 -15.77 7.01
CA GLU A 423 37.17 -17.21 7.23
C GLU A 423 36.97 -17.61 8.70
N GLU A 424 35.73 -17.95 9.07
CA GLU A 424 35.43 -18.80 10.22
C GLU A 424 34.68 -20.05 9.74
N LYS A 425 35.13 -21.20 10.27
CA LYS A 425 34.82 -22.56 9.79
C LYS A 425 33.31 -22.82 9.69
N PRO A 426 32.87 -23.65 8.71
CA PRO A 426 31.46 -23.89 8.47
C PRO A 426 30.85 -24.67 9.64
N VAL A 427 30.02 -24.01 10.43
CA VAL A 427 28.95 -24.69 11.16
C VAL A 427 27.82 -24.82 10.16
N ALA A 428 27.51 -26.05 9.78
CA ALA A 428 26.36 -26.36 8.95
C ALA A 428 25.10 -25.80 9.62
N HIS A 429 24.59 -24.67 9.10
CA HIS A 429 23.18 -24.37 9.24
C HIS A 429 22.43 -25.34 8.35
N GLN A 430 22.14 -26.52 8.91
CA GLN A 430 20.94 -27.23 8.51
C GLN A 430 19.78 -26.27 8.68
N GLU A 431 19.15 -25.90 7.56
CA GLU A 431 17.76 -25.46 7.57
C GLU A 431 16.93 -26.59 8.17
N THR A 432 16.79 -26.58 9.50
CA THR A 432 15.60 -27.14 10.12
C THR A 432 14.52 -26.10 9.94
N SER A 433 13.89 -26.10 8.77
CA SER A 433 12.56 -25.50 8.59
C SER A 433 11.62 -26.26 9.52
N THR A 434 11.44 -25.75 10.74
CA THR A 434 10.24 -26.06 11.48
C THR A 434 9.11 -25.48 10.63
N GLY A 435 8.23 -26.33 10.08
CA GLY A 435 7.13 -25.94 9.18
C GLY A 435 6.04 -25.07 9.82
N VAL A 436 6.41 -24.23 10.77
CA VAL A 436 5.54 -23.46 11.66
C VAL A 436 4.96 -22.22 10.96
N ASN A 437 5.63 -21.72 9.91
CA ASN A 437 5.23 -20.54 9.14
C ASN A 437 5.19 -20.80 7.62
N GLN A 438 4.62 -21.93 7.21
CA GLN A 438 4.34 -22.16 5.79
C GLN A 438 3.08 -21.38 5.37
N MET A 439 3.13 -20.73 4.21
CA MET A 439 1.98 -20.02 3.64
C MET A 439 0.80 -20.98 3.45
N ARG A 440 -0.39 -20.54 3.86
CA ARG A 440 -1.61 -21.35 3.75
C ARG A 440 -2.19 -21.22 2.36
N ASP A 441 -2.74 -22.31 1.83
CA ASP A 441 -3.44 -22.32 0.56
C ASP A 441 -4.74 -23.14 0.65
N GLY A 442 -5.70 -22.85 -0.21
CA GLY A 442 -7.01 -23.49 -0.19
C GLY A 442 -7.86 -23.21 -1.43
N ASN A 443 -9.16 -23.45 -1.35
CA ASN A 443 -10.06 -23.09 -2.44
C ASN A 443 -10.14 -21.56 -2.61
N GLY A 444 -10.52 -21.10 -3.81
CA GLY A 444 -10.67 -19.67 -4.11
C GLY A 444 -12.04 -19.11 -3.76
N LYS A 445 -12.82 -19.77 -2.89
CA LYS A 445 -14.21 -19.39 -2.60
C LYS A 445 -14.32 -18.78 -1.22
N TYR A 446 -15.00 -17.64 -1.13
CA TYR A 446 -15.09 -16.87 0.09
C TYR A 446 -16.50 -16.40 0.39
N HIS A 447 -16.75 -16.14 1.67
CA HIS A 447 -17.92 -15.45 2.17
C HIS A 447 -17.54 -14.11 2.79
N LEU A 448 -18.32 -13.07 2.52
CA LEU A 448 -18.17 -11.78 3.17
C LEU A 448 -18.50 -11.91 4.67
N VAL A 449 -17.56 -11.56 5.53
CA VAL A 449 -17.71 -11.64 7.00
C VAL A 449 -17.54 -10.30 7.70
N GLY A 450 -17.00 -9.28 7.01
CA GLY A 450 -16.83 -7.97 7.59
C GLY A 450 -16.51 -6.92 6.54
N PHE A 451 -16.68 -5.66 6.87
CA PHE A 451 -16.21 -4.55 6.07
C PHE A 451 -15.98 -3.31 6.93
N ILE A 452 -15.06 -2.44 6.48
CA ILE A 452 -14.77 -1.15 7.09
C ILE A 452 -15.20 -0.06 6.11
N SER A 453 -16.02 0.87 6.61
CA SER A 453 -16.51 2.02 5.85
C SER A 453 -15.82 3.29 6.29
N HIS A 454 -15.44 4.11 5.32
CA HIS A 454 -14.91 5.46 5.53
C HIS A 454 -15.98 6.49 5.19
N MET A 455 -16.37 7.32 6.16
CA MET A 455 -17.27 8.46 5.98
C MET A 455 -16.44 9.74 5.92
N GLY A 456 -16.42 10.43 4.78
CA GLY A 456 -15.53 11.59 4.60
C GLY A 456 -14.99 11.69 3.18
N SER A 457 -14.47 12.86 2.80
CA SER A 457 -14.08 13.20 1.42
C SER A 457 -12.61 12.98 1.09
N SER A 458 -11.77 12.75 2.10
CA SER A 458 -10.33 12.56 1.96
C SER A 458 -9.86 11.39 2.84
N PRO A 459 -8.81 10.64 2.46
CA PRO A 459 -8.21 9.62 3.32
C PRO A 459 -7.75 10.15 4.69
N HIS A 460 -7.43 11.45 4.75
CA HIS A 460 -6.91 12.13 5.94
C HIS A 460 -7.98 12.94 6.70
N SER A 461 -9.23 12.88 6.25
CA SER A 461 -10.37 13.59 6.84
C SER A 461 -11.66 12.78 6.73
N GLY A 462 -12.09 12.17 7.83
CA GLY A 462 -13.31 11.40 7.93
C GLY A 462 -13.45 10.62 9.23
N HIS A 463 -14.29 9.58 9.18
CA HIS A 463 -14.60 8.69 10.29
C HIS A 463 -14.73 7.24 9.79
N TYR A 464 -14.20 6.30 10.56
CA TYR A 464 -14.20 4.88 10.21
C TYR A 464 -15.12 4.09 11.14
N VAL A 465 -15.89 3.18 10.56
CA VAL A 465 -16.68 2.19 11.30
C VAL A 465 -16.53 0.81 10.67
N ALA A 466 -16.68 -0.23 11.47
CA ALA A 466 -16.67 -1.60 11.00
C ALA A 466 -18.05 -2.24 11.14
N HIS A 467 -18.47 -3.01 10.14
CA HIS A 467 -19.61 -3.91 10.23
C HIS A 467 -19.09 -5.34 10.14
N LEU A 468 -19.36 -6.16 11.14
CA LEU A 468 -18.83 -7.51 11.24
C LEU A 468 -19.97 -8.51 11.43
N LEU A 469 -19.91 -9.62 10.71
CA LEU A 469 -20.86 -10.72 10.83
C LEU A 469 -20.46 -11.59 12.03
N ARG A 470 -21.28 -11.56 13.08
CA ARG A 470 -21.10 -12.36 14.30
C ARG A 470 -22.25 -13.36 14.41
N GLY A 471 -21.94 -14.65 14.29
CA GLY A 471 -22.97 -15.68 14.13
C GLY A 471 -23.78 -15.41 12.86
N ASN A 472 -25.07 -15.11 13.02
CA ASN A 472 -25.97 -14.82 11.91
C ASN A 472 -26.46 -13.34 11.89
N ARG A 473 -25.85 -12.45 12.68
CA ARG A 473 -26.23 -11.03 12.76
C ARG A 473 -25.05 -10.13 12.42
N TRP A 474 -25.33 -9.05 11.70
CA TRP A 474 -24.37 -7.99 11.48
C TRP A 474 -24.30 -7.08 12.70
N VAL A 475 -23.10 -6.68 13.06
CA VAL A 475 -22.84 -5.81 14.21
C VAL A 475 -22.03 -4.61 13.72
N LEU A 476 -22.55 -3.42 13.96
CA LEU A 476 -21.87 -2.15 13.77
C LEU A 476 -20.98 -1.86 14.97
N TYR A 477 -19.70 -1.63 14.71
CA TYR A 477 -18.71 -1.14 15.66
C TYR A 477 -18.32 0.27 15.25
N ASN A 478 -18.84 1.24 16.00
CA ASN A 478 -18.57 2.67 15.85
C ASN A 478 -17.92 3.19 17.12
N ASP A 479 -16.60 3.05 17.19
CA ASP A 479 -15.81 3.33 18.39
C ASP A 479 -16.41 2.64 19.64
N GLU A 480 -16.91 3.40 20.60
CA GLU A 480 -17.51 2.90 21.85
C GLU A 480 -18.92 2.32 21.65
N LYS A 481 -19.62 2.72 20.59
CA LYS A 481 -20.97 2.27 20.28
C LYS A 481 -20.91 0.96 19.50
N VAL A 482 -21.51 -0.09 20.06
CA VAL A 482 -21.65 -1.39 19.40
C VAL A 482 -23.14 -1.75 19.35
N ALA A 483 -23.65 -2.01 18.15
CA ALA A 483 -25.08 -2.24 17.94
C ALA A 483 -25.33 -3.26 16.84
N TYR A 484 -26.46 -3.97 16.89
CA TYR A 484 -26.88 -4.85 15.81
C TYR A 484 -27.33 -4.02 14.61
N SER A 485 -26.64 -4.20 13.49
CA SER A 485 -26.96 -3.58 12.21
C SER A 485 -28.18 -4.27 11.59
N GLN A 486 -29.12 -3.48 11.07
CA GLN A 486 -30.32 -3.99 10.41
C GLN A 486 -30.12 -4.07 8.90
N ASN A 487 -29.52 -3.03 8.32
CA ASN A 487 -29.28 -2.86 6.90
C ASN A 487 -27.81 -2.46 6.64
N PRO A 488 -26.87 -3.42 6.75
CA PRO A 488 -25.44 -3.13 6.63
C PRO A 488 -25.12 -2.53 5.25
N PRO A 489 -24.50 -1.33 5.18
CA PRO A 489 -24.30 -0.57 3.95
C PRO A 489 -23.05 -1.03 3.19
N LYS A 490 -23.04 -2.32 2.82
CA LYS A 490 -21.93 -3.01 2.16
C LYS A 490 -21.39 -2.25 0.95
N GLN A 491 -22.26 -1.62 0.17
CA GLN A 491 -21.88 -0.91 -1.07
C GLN A 491 -20.99 0.32 -0.85
N LEU A 492 -21.04 0.92 0.34
CA LEU A 492 -20.26 2.14 0.65
C LEU A 492 -18.90 1.83 1.27
N ALA A 493 -18.60 0.56 1.55
CA ALA A 493 -17.41 0.21 2.29
C ALA A 493 -16.13 0.43 1.47
N TYR A 494 -15.04 0.63 2.21
CA TYR A 494 -13.69 0.88 1.72
C TYR A 494 -12.88 -0.41 1.71
N LEU A 495 -12.90 -1.15 2.82
CA LEU A 495 -12.26 -2.45 2.96
C LEU A 495 -13.31 -3.54 3.19
N TYR A 496 -13.10 -4.71 2.60
CA TYR A 496 -13.94 -5.89 2.79
C TYR A 496 -13.09 -7.03 3.32
N LEU A 497 -13.65 -7.80 4.25
CA LEU A 497 -13.04 -8.97 4.82
C LEU A 497 -13.85 -10.20 4.43
N TYR A 498 -13.20 -11.08 3.68
CA TYR A 498 -13.75 -12.32 3.15
C TYR A 498 -13.11 -13.51 3.86
N ARG A 499 -13.91 -14.47 4.34
CA ARG A 499 -13.42 -15.73 4.92
C ARG A 499 -13.57 -16.87 3.92
N ARG A 500 -12.54 -17.66 3.74
CA ARG A 500 -12.53 -18.82 2.85
C ARG A 500 -13.54 -19.88 3.31
N GLN A 501 -14.19 -20.55 2.35
CA GLN A 501 -15.18 -21.62 2.55
C GLN A 501 -14.57 -22.91 3.08
#